data_AF-Q4LDM1-F1
#
_entry.id   AF-Q4LDM1-F1
#
_cell.length_a   1.000
_cell.length_b   1.000
_cell.length_c   1.000
_cell.angle_alpha   90.00
_cell.angle_beta   90.00
_cell.angle_gamma   90.00
#
_symmetry.space_group_name_H-M   'P 1'
#
loop_
_entity.id
_entity.type
_entity.pdbx_description
1 polymer ?
#
loop_
_entity_poly.entity_id
_entity_poly.type
_entity_poly.pdbx_seq_one_letter_code
_entity_poly.pdbx_strand_id
1 'polypeptide(L)'
;MKLAALLTSAGINTAVSVVLFSLYSVLRKQPSFVNVYFGAKIAQVRSRQQDAFRFDRFVPSPSWILKAWETSDEEICATGGLDAVVFVRMIVFSKLTLLLLIVDSFRIFSIAAIVCNFLVLPLNYFGKEMQRHQIPAETLEVFTIANVEEGSRWLWAHCLALYLVSCCACFLLYLEYKSISRMRLAYFTSSMSNPSYFTVLVRAIPWSREESYSGTVARFFTNYYASSFLSHQIVYRSGSVQKLVVGIHSFLVVSLWKYFS
;
A
#
# COMPACT_ATOMS: atom_id res chain seq x y z
N MET A 1 13.48 -28.87 -5.57
CA MET A 1 14.35 -27.68 -5.83
C MET A 1 15.65 -27.77 -5.03
N LYS A 2 16.78 -27.30 -5.57
CA LYS A 2 18.09 -27.30 -4.87
C LYS A 2 18.21 -26.09 -3.95
N LEU A 3 18.51 -26.32 -2.66
CA LEU A 3 18.70 -25.26 -1.65
C LEU A 3 19.76 -24.23 -2.08
N ALA A 4 20.83 -24.68 -2.71
CA ALA A 4 21.89 -23.82 -3.22
C ALA A 4 21.38 -22.75 -4.20
N ALA A 5 20.48 -23.12 -5.14
CA ALA A 5 19.94 -22.17 -6.11
C ALA A 5 19.06 -21.10 -5.44
N LEU A 6 18.29 -21.48 -4.42
CA LEU A 6 17.50 -20.54 -3.62
C LEU A 6 18.40 -19.54 -2.88
N LEU A 7 19.47 -20.04 -2.23
CA LEU A 7 20.43 -19.20 -1.50
C LEU A 7 21.18 -18.25 -2.43
N THR A 8 21.61 -18.71 -3.61
CA THR A 8 22.27 -17.87 -4.61
C THR A 8 21.33 -16.75 -5.08
N SER A 9 20.08 -17.07 -5.41
CA SER A 9 19.08 -16.06 -5.81
C SER A 9 18.79 -15.06 -4.69
N ALA A 10 18.59 -15.52 -3.46
CA ALA A 10 18.36 -14.67 -2.30
C ALA A 10 19.56 -13.74 -2.04
N GLY A 11 20.79 -14.26 -2.14
CA GLY A 11 22.02 -13.49 -2.00
C GLY A 11 22.13 -12.38 -3.04
N ILE A 12 21.88 -12.68 -4.32
CA ILE A 12 21.93 -11.69 -5.42
C ILE A 12 20.87 -10.60 -5.21
N ASN A 13 19.62 -10.97 -4.94
CA ASN A 13 18.55 -10.00 -4.71
C ASN A 13 18.80 -9.12 -3.49
N THR A 14 19.38 -9.69 -2.42
CA THR A 14 19.79 -8.94 -1.23
C THR A 14 20.90 -7.95 -1.57
N ALA A 15 21.92 -8.37 -2.32
CA ALA A 15 23.02 -7.49 -2.73
C ALA A 15 22.51 -6.31 -3.58
N VAL A 16 21.66 -6.57 -4.57
CA VAL A 16 21.02 -5.52 -5.40
C VAL A 16 20.21 -4.57 -4.53
N SER A 17 19.43 -5.10 -3.58
CA SER A 17 18.63 -4.28 -2.65
C SER A 17 19.49 -3.37 -1.80
N VAL A 18 20.63 -3.86 -1.28
CA VAL A 18 21.59 -3.05 -0.51
C VAL A 18 22.19 -1.95 -1.37
N VAL A 19 22.58 -2.25 -2.62
CA VAL A 19 23.12 -1.24 -3.55
C VAL A 19 22.08 -0.15 -3.84
N LEU A 20 20.84 -0.51 -4.17
CA LEU A 20 19.76 0.44 -4.41
C LEU A 20 19.42 1.27 -3.17
N PHE A 21 19.43 0.65 -1.99
CA PHE A 21 19.20 1.32 -0.71
C PHE A 21 20.28 2.36 -0.41
N SER A 22 21.55 2.01 -0.63
CA SER A 22 22.69 2.91 -0.48
C SER A 22 22.60 4.06 -1.49
N LEU A 23 22.29 3.76 -2.75
CA LEU A 23 22.11 4.76 -3.79
C LEU A 23 20.99 5.75 -3.45
N TYR A 24 19.81 5.25 -3.04
CA TYR A 24 18.69 6.09 -2.60
C TYR A 24 19.08 6.99 -1.43
N SER A 25 19.81 6.43 -0.46
CA SER A 25 20.24 7.14 0.75
C SER A 25 21.21 8.29 0.45
N VAL A 26 22.01 8.19 -0.62
CA VAL A 26 22.88 9.27 -1.12
C VAL A 26 22.11 10.24 -2.02
N LEU A 27 21.34 9.75 -3.00
CA LEU A 27 20.60 10.58 -3.97
C LEU A 27 19.59 11.51 -3.29
N ARG A 28 18.85 11.04 -2.28
CA ARG A 28 17.87 11.87 -1.55
C ARG A 28 18.51 13.06 -0.83
N LYS A 29 19.81 12.96 -0.51
CA LYS A 29 20.54 14.05 0.14
C LYS A 29 21.02 15.08 -0.86
N GLN A 30 21.20 14.75 -2.15
CA GLN A 30 21.75 15.62 -3.20
C GLN A 30 20.79 16.77 -3.61
N PRO A 31 21.31 17.99 -3.91
CA PRO A 31 20.49 19.19 -3.99
C PRO A 31 19.67 19.19 -5.29
N SER A 32 20.27 18.67 -6.37
CA SER A 32 19.67 18.54 -7.68
C SER A 32 18.44 17.62 -7.70
N PHE A 33 18.34 16.68 -6.75
CA PHE A 33 17.25 15.70 -6.69
C PHE A 33 16.20 16.00 -5.60
N VAL A 34 16.35 17.08 -4.82
CA VAL A 34 15.41 17.43 -3.74
C VAL A 34 13.99 17.62 -4.25
N ASN A 35 13.84 18.27 -5.41
CA ASN A 35 12.53 18.52 -6.00
C ASN A 35 11.79 17.22 -6.38
N VAL A 36 12.54 16.18 -6.78
CA VAL A 36 11.98 14.88 -7.15
C VAL A 36 11.50 14.12 -5.91
N TYR A 37 12.31 14.09 -4.84
CA TYR A 37 11.98 13.33 -3.63
C TYR A 37 11.07 14.06 -2.64
N PHE A 38 11.02 15.39 -2.67
CA PHE A 38 10.28 16.22 -1.71
C PHE A 38 9.32 17.23 -2.37
N GLY A 39 8.84 16.94 -3.58
CA GLY A 39 8.03 17.87 -4.40
C GLY A 39 6.82 18.51 -3.70
N ALA A 40 6.16 17.82 -2.76
CA ALA A 40 5.03 18.39 -2.01
C ALA A 40 5.42 19.26 -0.80
N LYS A 41 6.66 19.15 -0.29
CA LYS A 41 7.14 19.82 0.94
C LYS A 41 8.31 20.79 0.69
N ILE A 42 8.41 21.34 -0.52
CA ILE A 42 9.53 22.21 -0.95
C ILE A 42 9.74 23.39 0.00
N ALA A 43 8.67 24.01 0.51
CA ALA A 43 8.75 25.16 1.41
C ALA A 43 9.41 24.86 2.76
N GLN A 44 9.13 23.70 3.37
CA GLN A 44 9.73 23.27 4.64
C GLN A 44 11.14 22.70 4.48
N VAL A 45 11.47 22.16 3.30
CA VAL A 45 12.80 21.59 3.03
C VAL A 45 13.82 22.70 2.71
N ARG A 46 13.38 23.78 2.05
CA ARG A 46 14.25 24.89 1.66
C ARG A 46 14.84 25.66 2.85
N SER A 47 14.10 25.78 3.97
CA SER A 47 14.60 26.43 5.20
C SER A 47 15.61 25.58 5.98
N ARG A 48 15.55 24.24 5.87
CA ARG A 48 16.49 23.33 6.57
C ARG A 48 17.79 23.08 5.82
N GLN A 49 17.87 23.41 4.53
CA GLN A 49 19.00 23.08 3.66
C GLN A 49 20.03 24.20 3.48
N GLN A 50 19.77 25.42 3.97
CA GLN A 50 20.73 26.53 3.84
C GLN A 50 22.03 26.31 4.64
N ASP A 51 22.09 25.37 5.59
CA ASP A 51 23.16 25.33 6.60
C ASP A 51 24.16 24.14 6.54
N ALA A 52 24.21 23.28 5.51
CA ALA A 52 25.11 22.12 5.59
C ALA A 52 25.75 21.66 4.27
N PHE A 53 26.83 22.33 3.86
CA PHE A 53 27.89 21.70 3.06
C PHE A 53 28.71 20.76 3.97
N ARG A 54 28.22 19.53 4.20
CA ARG A 54 28.94 18.50 4.98
C ARG A 54 29.13 17.23 4.16
N PHE A 55 30.33 16.63 4.23
CA PHE A 55 30.68 15.34 3.62
C PHE A 55 29.78 14.17 4.07
N ASP A 56 29.04 14.35 5.18
CA ASP A 56 27.94 13.49 5.65
C ASP A 56 26.85 13.21 4.59
N ARG A 57 26.83 13.99 3.50
CA ARG A 57 25.94 13.84 2.35
C ARG A 57 26.18 12.55 1.55
N PHE A 58 27.42 12.08 1.48
CA PHE A 58 27.80 10.92 0.67
C PHE A 58 27.76 9.60 1.46
N VAL A 59 27.61 9.66 2.78
CA VAL A 59 27.50 8.48 3.63
C VAL A 59 26.04 7.97 3.62
N PRO A 60 25.77 6.71 3.21
CA PRO A 60 24.44 6.14 3.31
C PRO A 60 24.03 6.03 4.79
N SER A 61 22.89 6.62 5.15
CA SER A 61 22.42 6.68 6.54
C SER A 61 21.01 6.10 6.65
N PRO A 62 20.76 5.11 7.54
CA PRO A 62 19.43 4.52 7.72
C PRO A 62 18.46 5.43 8.50
N SER A 63 18.89 6.62 8.93
CA SER A 63 18.09 7.56 9.73
C SER A 63 16.74 7.94 9.11
N TRP A 64 16.60 7.83 7.79
CA TRP A 64 15.32 8.09 7.12
C TRP A 64 14.28 7.00 7.39
N ILE A 65 14.71 5.75 7.60
CA ILE A 65 13.84 4.64 7.99
C ILE A 65 13.32 4.89 9.40
N LEU A 66 14.22 5.25 10.33
CA LEU A 66 13.85 5.56 11.71
C LEU A 66 12.84 6.71 11.75
N LYS A 67 13.09 7.77 10.99
CA LYS A 67 12.17 8.89 10.88
C LYS A 67 10.82 8.50 10.25
N ALA A 68 10.83 7.66 9.22
CA ALA A 68 9.60 7.13 8.62
C ALA A 68 8.84 6.22 9.60
N TRP A 69 9.54 5.53 10.50
CA TRP A 69 8.96 4.70 11.55
C TRP A 69 8.31 5.55 12.65
N GLU A 70 8.98 6.62 13.09
CA GLU A 70 8.50 7.55 14.13
C GLU A 70 7.30 8.41 13.69
N THR A 71 7.05 8.55 12.38
CA THR A 71 5.94 9.37 11.87
C THR A 71 4.60 8.88 12.44
N SER A 72 3.71 9.74 12.93
CA SER A 72 2.43 9.25 13.46
C SER A 72 1.38 9.07 12.35
N ASP A 73 0.33 8.30 12.62
CA ASP A 73 -0.76 8.11 11.66
C ASP A 73 -1.48 9.44 11.38
N GLU A 74 -1.55 10.34 12.36
CA GLU A 74 -2.12 11.67 12.23
C GLU A 74 -1.28 12.53 11.27
N GLU A 75 0.05 12.44 11.33
CA GLU A 75 0.94 13.18 10.42
C GLU A 75 0.83 12.65 8.97
N ILE A 76 0.66 11.34 8.81
CA ILE A 76 0.40 10.71 7.51
C ILE A 76 -0.98 11.16 6.98
N CYS A 77 -2.00 11.19 7.83
CA CYS A 77 -3.35 11.64 7.48
C CYS A 77 -3.35 13.12 7.05
N ALA A 78 -2.64 13.98 7.78
CA ALA A 78 -2.54 15.39 7.46
C ALA A 78 -1.80 15.66 6.14
N THR A 79 -0.83 14.82 5.78
CA THR A 79 -0.01 15.01 4.56
C THR A 79 -0.63 14.33 3.33
N GLY A 80 -1.13 13.10 3.47
CA GLY A 80 -1.57 12.24 2.36
C GLY A 80 -3.05 11.84 2.41
N GLY A 81 -3.80 12.31 3.41
CA GLY A 81 -5.19 11.94 3.62
C GLY A 81 -5.38 10.55 4.23
N LEU A 82 -6.64 10.19 4.44
CA LEU A 82 -7.03 8.90 5.03
C LEU A 82 -6.56 7.71 4.19
N ASP A 83 -6.61 7.83 2.86
CA ASP A 83 -6.23 6.76 1.93
C ASP A 83 -4.75 6.38 2.06
N ALA A 84 -3.87 7.38 2.23
CA ALA A 84 -2.45 7.14 2.49
C ALA A 84 -2.24 6.38 3.81
N VAL A 85 -3.00 6.70 4.86
CA VAL A 85 -2.91 5.98 6.15
C VAL A 85 -3.36 4.53 5.98
N VAL A 86 -4.47 4.29 5.28
CA VAL A 86 -4.96 2.94 5.01
C VAL A 86 -3.97 2.14 4.17
N PHE A 87 -3.39 2.76 3.14
CA PHE A 87 -2.35 2.13 2.31
C PHE A 87 -1.09 1.80 3.10
N VAL A 88 -0.60 2.74 3.92
CA VAL A 88 0.54 2.51 4.81
C VAL A 88 0.22 1.42 5.82
N ARG A 89 -0.99 1.37 6.40
CA ARG A 89 -1.40 0.30 7.30
C ARG A 89 -1.49 -1.06 6.61
N MET A 90 -1.93 -1.10 5.35
CA MET A 90 -1.98 -2.33 4.56
C MET A 90 -0.59 -2.91 4.28
N ILE A 91 0.42 -2.06 4.05
CA ILE A 91 1.80 -2.46 3.78
C ILE A 91 2.61 -2.66 5.07
N VAL A 92 2.41 -1.75 6.03
CA VAL A 92 3.13 -1.60 7.29
C VAL A 92 2.10 -1.73 8.41
N PHE A 93 1.64 -2.94 8.63
CA PHE A 93 0.88 -3.30 9.81
C PHE A 93 1.79 -3.30 11.05
N SER A 94 2.18 -2.13 11.54
CA SER A 94 2.51 -1.85 12.94
C SER A 94 3.13 -0.47 13.04
N LYS A 95 2.46 0.45 13.73
CA LYS A 95 3.15 1.49 14.49
C LYS A 95 2.86 1.31 15.97
N LEU A 96 3.97 1.19 16.71
CA LEU A 96 4.14 1.28 18.16
C LEU A 96 3.58 0.14 19.02
N THR A 97 4.42 -0.88 19.26
CA THR A 97 4.92 -1.20 20.62
C THR A 97 6.19 -2.04 20.46
N LEU A 98 7.32 -1.35 20.48
CA LEU A 98 8.64 -1.94 20.66
C LEU A 98 8.76 -2.33 22.14
N LEU A 99 8.24 -3.50 22.54
CA LEU A 99 8.81 -4.34 23.60
C LEU A 99 8.17 -5.74 23.73
N LEU A 100 7.07 -6.09 23.04
CA LEU A 100 6.57 -7.47 23.07
C LEU A 100 6.05 -7.89 21.69
N LEU A 101 6.83 -8.73 20.98
CA LEU A 101 6.40 -9.60 19.88
C LEU A 101 5.78 -8.92 18.63
N ILE A 102 6.66 -8.46 17.74
CA ILE A 102 6.63 -8.58 16.26
C ILE A 102 5.26 -8.51 15.52
N VAL A 103 4.94 -7.31 15.01
CA VAL A 103 4.33 -6.94 13.69
C VAL A 103 2.99 -7.59 13.25
N ASP A 104 1.95 -6.80 12.94
CA ASP A 104 0.60 -7.26 12.56
C ASP A 104 0.47 -7.93 11.16
N SER A 105 1.25 -7.54 10.14
CA SER A 105 1.35 -8.31 8.86
C SER A 105 2.15 -9.59 9.05
N PHE A 106 3.12 -9.53 9.96
CA PHE A 106 3.80 -10.71 10.46
C PHE A 106 2.88 -11.49 11.40
N ARG A 107 1.77 -11.01 11.96
CA ARG A 107 0.98 -11.84 12.90
C ARG A 107 0.36 -13.02 12.20
N ILE A 108 -0.31 -12.80 11.06
CA ILE A 108 -0.87 -13.90 10.27
C ILE A 108 0.26 -14.78 9.74
N PHE A 109 1.30 -14.17 9.15
CA PHE A 109 2.43 -14.91 8.59
C PHE A 109 3.30 -15.61 9.65
N SER A 110 3.34 -15.12 10.89
CA SER A 110 4.10 -15.64 12.03
C SER A 110 3.34 -16.71 12.75
N ILE A 111 2.03 -16.53 12.98
CA ILE A 111 1.18 -17.62 13.45
C ILE A 111 1.26 -18.76 12.43
N ALA A 112 1.13 -18.45 11.14
CA ALA A 112 1.35 -19.43 10.09
C ALA A 112 2.77 -20.00 10.12
N ALA A 113 3.82 -19.19 10.26
CA ALA A 113 5.20 -19.68 10.28
C ALA A 113 5.49 -20.53 11.51
N ILE A 114 4.97 -20.19 12.69
CA ILE A 114 5.12 -20.96 13.94
C ILE A 114 4.38 -22.29 13.77
N VAL A 115 3.11 -22.26 13.36
CA VAL A 115 2.34 -23.47 13.11
C VAL A 115 3.01 -24.33 12.03
N CYS A 116 3.50 -23.73 10.95
CA CYS A 116 4.19 -24.45 9.90
C CYS A 116 5.54 -25.03 10.38
N ASN A 117 6.38 -24.26 11.09
CA ASN A 117 7.70 -24.73 11.53
C ASN A 117 7.63 -25.76 12.66
N PHE A 118 6.66 -25.66 13.57
CA PHE A 118 6.57 -26.54 14.74
C PHE A 118 5.58 -27.70 14.57
N LEU A 119 4.59 -27.58 13.69
CA LEU A 119 3.62 -28.64 13.42
C LEU A 119 3.86 -29.26 12.03
N VAL A 120 3.74 -28.49 10.96
CA VAL A 120 3.75 -29.04 9.58
C VAL A 120 5.13 -29.58 9.17
N LEU A 121 6.20 -28.87 9.49
CA LEU A 121 7.57 -29.18 9.02
C LEU A 121 8.15 -30.44 9.68
N PRO A 122 8.04 -30.64 11.01
CA PRO A 122 8.48 -31.87 11.65
C PRO A 122 7.63 -33.07 11.21
N LEU A 123 6.31 -32.88 11.06
CA LEU A 123 5.41 -33.92 10.59
C LEU A 123 5.75 -34.40 9.18
N ASN A 124 6.04 -33.47 8.26
CA ASN A 124 6.49 -33.82 6.92
C ASN A 124 7.84 -34.54 6.96
N TYR A 125 8.77 -34.12 7.81
CA TYR A 125 10.11 -34.72 7.91
C TYR A 125 10.07 -36.19 8.38
N PHE A 126 9.19 -36.54 9.32
CA PHE A 126 9.05 -37.91 9.87
C PHE A 126 8.02 -38.78 9.12
N GLY A 127 7.51 -38.33 7.96
CA GLY A 127 6.37 -38.97 7.28
C GLY A 127 6.61 -40.34 6.64
N LYS A 128 7.83 -40.62 6.16
CA LYS A 128 8.25 -41.91 5.56
C LYS A 128 9.57 -42.37 6.18
N GLU A 129 9.74 -43.68 6.37
CA GLU A 129 11.05 -44.29 6.72
C GLU A 129 12.00 -44.20 5.51
N MET A 130 12.54 -43.01 5.26
CA MET A 130 13.45 -42.80 4.15
C MET A 130 14.86 -43.28 4.51
N GLN A 131 15.46 -44.12 3.66
CA GLN A 131 16.82 -44.60 3.84
C GLN A 131 17.79 -43.42 3.91
N ARG A 132 18.34 -43.24 5.11
CA ARG A 132 19.11 -42.07 5.52
C ARG A 132 20.46 -42.08 4.82
N HIS A 133 20.59 -41.39 3.69
CA HIS A 133 21.88 -41.11 3.08
C HIS A 133 22.37 -39.73 3.51
N GLN A 134 23.68 -39.66 3.76
CA GLN A 134 24.35 -38.51 4.35
C GLN A 134 24.04 -37.22 3.57
N ILE A 135 23.35 -36.30 4.23
CA ILE A 135 23.44 -34.83 4.25
C ILE A 135 24.57 -34.27 3.35
N PRO A 136 24.41 -34.15 2.01
CA PRO A 136 24.32 -32.81 1.43
C PRO A 136 23.43 -32.68 0.18
N ALA A 137 22.70 -33.73 -0.23
CA ALA A 137 21.91 -33.75 -1.46
C ALA A 137 20.38 -33.81 -1.26
N GLU A 138 19.91 -33.60 -0.04
CA GLU A 138 18.47 -33.61 0.30
C GLU A 138 17.75 -32.48 -0.46
N THR A 139 16.77 -32.85 -1.28
CA THR A 139 15.89 -31.88 -1.96
C THR A 139 14.90 -31.30 -0.95
N LEU A 140 14.45 -30.05 -1.15
CA LEU A 140 13.43 -29.40 -0.30
C LEU A 140 12.09 -30.15 -0.23
N GLU A 141 11.94 -31.23 -1.01
CA GLU A 141 10.74 -32.09 -1.08
C GLU A 141 10.51 -32.88 0.21
N VAL A 142 11.54 -33.13 1.03
CA VAL A 142 11.42 -33.81 2.33
C VAL A 142 10.55 -33.04 3.32
N PHE A 143 10.49 -31.72 3.22
CA PHE A 143 9.65 -30.87 4.08
C PHE A 143 8.24 -30.66 3.53
N THR A 144 7.88 -31.34 2.44
CA THR A 144 6.57 -31.17 1.78
C THR A 144 5.65 -32.36 2.04
N ILE A 145 4.36 -32.18 1.72
CA ILE A 145 3.34 -33.21 1.86
C ILE A 145 3.63 -34.48 1.03
N ALA A 146 4.52 -34.40 0.02
CA ALA A 146 4.95 -35.56 -0.76
C ALA A 146 5.71 -36.62 0.07
N ASN A 147 6.27 -36.21 1.22
CA ASN A 147 6.95 -37.11 2.15
C ASN A 147 5.99 -37.79 3.14
N VAL A 148 4.69 -37.52 3.08
CA VAL A 148 3.67 -38.18 3.90
C VAL A 148 3.04 -39.33 3.11
N GLU A 149 2.79 -40.47 3.76
CA GLU A 149 2.13 -41.63 3.13
C GLU A 149 0.64 -41.38 2.87
N GLU A 150 0.13 -41.92 1.76
CA GLU A 150 -1.29 -41.84 1.40
C GLU A 150 -2.14 -42.61 2.43
N GLY A 151 -3.23 -41.99 2.89
CA GLY A 151 -4.10 -42.55 3.94
C GLY A 151 -3.60 -42.37 5.38
N SER A 152 -2.47 -41.67 5.57
CA SER A 152 -1.91 -41.46 6.89
C SER A 152 -2.74 -40.50 7.75
N ARG A 153 -2.81 -40.79 9.07
CA ARG A 153 -3.50 -39.93 10.05
C ARG A 153 -2.85 -38.54 10.18
N TRP A 154 -1.60 -38.37 9.76
CA TRP A 154 -0.88 -37.10 9.79
C TRP A 154 -1.53 -36.00 8.92
N LEU A 155 -2.26 -36.38 7.85
CA LEU A 155 -3.01 -35.43 7.02
C LEU A 155 -4.07 -34.65 7.82
N TRP A 156 -4.63 -35.22 8.88
CA TRP A 156 -5.55 -34.52 9.76
C TRP A 156 -4.88 -33.38 10.54
N ALA A 157 -3.60 -33.51 10.87
CA ALA A 157 -2.84 -32.44 11.51
C ALA A 157 -2.61 -31.26 10.56
N HIS A 158 -2.39 -31.51 9.27
CA HIS A 158 -2.34 -30.46 8.23
C HIS A 158 -3.69 -29.74 8.09
N CYS A 159 -4.79 -30.50 8.11
CA CYS A 159 -6.14 -29.94 8.05
C CYS A 159 -6.41 -29.05 9.28
N LEU A 160 -6.07 -29.51 10.49
CA LEU A 160 -6.20 -28.74 11.72
C LEU A 160 -5.33 -27.46 11.68
N ALA A 161 -4.08 -27.56 11.23
CA ALA A 161 -3.19 -26.43 11.07
C ALA A 161 -3.79 -25.36 10.13
N LEU A 162 -4.36 -25.80 9.00
CA LEU A 162 -5.00 -24.91 8.03
C LEU A 162 -6.20 -24.19 8.63
N TYR A 163 -7.07 -24.91 9.37
CA TYR A 163 -8.21 -24.31 10.07
C TYR A 163 -7.76 -23.29 11.11
N LEU A 164 -6.73 -23.61 11.91
CA LEU A 164 -6.20 -22.71 12.93
C LEU A 164 -5.66 -21.41 12.29
N VAL A 165 -4.81 -21.53 11.26
CA VAL A 165 -4.25 -20.37 10.56
C VAL A 165 -5.36 -19.53 9.91
N SER A 166 -6.36 -20.18 9.29
CA SER A 166 -7.47 -19.49 8.64
C SER A 166 -8.35 -18.74 9.64
N CYS A 167 -8.70 -19.37 10.77
CA CYS A 167 -9.47 -18.73 11.84
C CYS A 167 -8.72 -17.53 12.44
N CYS A 168 -7.42 -17.68 12.73
CA CYS A 168 -6.59 -16.58 13.23
C CYS A 168 -6.50 -15.44 12.21
N ALA A 169 -6.35 -15.74 10.92
CA ALA A 169 -6.32 -14.75 9.85
C ALA A 169 -7.64 -13.96 9.78
N CYS A 170 -8.78 -14.65 9.76
CA CYS A 170 -10.09 -14.01 9.76
C CYS A 170 -10.31 -13.12 10.98
N PHE A 171 -9.89 -13.57 12.17
CA PHE A 171 -10.02 -12.78 13.39
C PHE A 171 -9.16 -11.50 13.36
N LEU A 172 -7.90 -11.60 12.95
CA LEU A 172 -7.01 -10.44 12.84
C LEU A 172 -7.49 -9.44 11.78
N LEU A 173 -7.95 -9.93 10.63
CA LEU A 173 -8.55 -9.11 9.59
C LEU A 173 -9.80 -8.37 10.10
N TYR A 174 -10.63 -9.02 10.91
CA TYR A 174 -11.79 -8.39 11.51
C TYR A 174 -11.40 -7.25 12.47
N LEU A 175 -10.36 -7.42 13.28
CA LEU A 175 -9.87 -6.36 14.17
C LEU A 175 -9.37 -5.14 13.39
N GLU A 176 -8.60 -5.35 12.32
CA GLU A 176 -8.13 -4.24 11.49
C GLU A 176 -9.29 -3.57 10.75
N TYR A 177 -10.20 -4.35 10.18
CA TYR A 177 -11.40 -3.82 9.53
C TYR A 177 -12.20 -2.91 10.48
N LYS A 178 -12.37 -3.34 11.73
CA LYS A 178 -13.03 -2.54 12.77
C LYS A 178 -12.24 -1.26 13.10
N SER A 179 -10.91 -1.31 13.09
CA SER A 179 -10.04 -0.14 13.28
C SER A 179 -10.21 0.87 12.15
N ILE A 180 -10.04 0.43 10.90
CA ILE A 180 -10.16 1.26 9.69
C ILE A 180 -11.56 1.86 9.60
N SER A 181 -12.61 1.09 9.89
CA SER A 181 -13.99 1.57 9.86
C SER A 181 -14.23 2.72 10.86
N ARG A 182 -13.63 2.63 12.07
CA ARG A 182 -13.70 3.72 13.05
C ARG A 182 -12.95 4.97 12.60
N MET A 183 -11.75 4.80 12.04
CA MET A 183 -10.96 5.92 11.51
C MET A 183 -11.68 6.62 10.36
N ARG A 184 -12.29 5.84 9.46
CA ARG A 184 -13.12 6.34 8.37
C ARG A 184 -14.31 7.14 8.90
N LEU A 185 -15.03 6.62 9.89
CA LEU A 185 -16.15 7.33 10.51
C LEU A 185 -15.71 8.67 11.13
N ALA A 186 -14.62 8.66 11.91
CA ALA A 186 -14.07 9.87 12.52
C ALA A 186 -13.61 10.90 11.46
N TYR A 187 -13.05 10.43 10.35
CA TYR A 187 -12.70 11.29 9.23
C TYR A 187 -13.93 11.95 8.60
N PHE A 188 -15.01 11.20 8.36
CA PHE A 188 -16.26 11.75 7.81
C PHE A 188 -16.91 12.77 8.76
N THR A 189 -16.97 12.48 10.06
CA THR A 189 -17.57 13.42 11.03
C THR A 189 -16.76 14.71 11.18
N SER A 190 -15.43 14.63 11.08
CA SER A 190 -14.57 15.83 11.13
C SER A 190 -14.57 16.68 9.84
N SER A 191 -14.95 16.10 8.70
CA SER A 191 -14.86 16.74 7.38
C SER A 191 -16.21 17.20 6.81
N MET A 192 -17.20 17.46 7.68
CA MET A 192 -18.59 17.80 7.30
C MET A 192 -18.76 18.98 6.32
N SER A 193 -17.74 19.81 6.11
CA SER A 193 -17.77 20.93 5.16
C SER A 193 -17.39 20.58 3.72
N ASN A 194 -17.06 19.31 3.40
CA ASN A 194 -16.66 18.95 2.05
C ASN A 194 -17.85 18.99 1.05
N PRO A 195 -17.80 19.82 -0.01
CA PRO A 195 -18.88 19.92 -1.00
C PRO A 195 -19.20 18.59 -1.71
N SER A 196 -18.27 17.63 -1.71
CA SER A 196 -18.52 16.29 -2.26
C SER A 196 -19.65 15.54 -1.55
N TYR A 197 -19.93 15.84 -0.28
CA TYR A 197 -21.01 15.18 0.48
C TYR A 197 -22.40 15.65 0.07
N PHE A 198 -22.50 16.81 -0.56
CA PHE A 198 -23.76 17.42 -1.01
C PHE A 198 -23.97 17.31 -2.52
N THR A 199 -23.04 16.68 -3.24
CA THR A 199 -23.08 16.55 -4.70
C THR A 199 -23.42 15.12 -5.09
N VAL A 200 -24.49 14.93 -5.86
CA VAL A 200 -24.91 13.61 -6.38
C VAL A 200 -24.63 13.53 -7.87
N LEU A 201 -23.94 12.46 -8.28
CA LEU A 201 -23.72 12.18 -9.71
C LEU A 201 -24.94 11.47 -10.30
N VAL A 202 -25.72 12.18 -11.09
CA VAL A 202 -26.86 11.63 -11.84
C VAL A 202 -26.39 11.14 -13.20
N ARG A 203 -26.71 9.89 -13.53
CA ARG A 203 -26.36 9.24 -14.81
C ARG A 203 -27.63 8.77 -15.52
N ALA A 204 -27.50 8.50 -16.82
CA ALA A 204 -28.58 7.97 -17.66
C ALA A 204 -29.86 8.85 -17.67
N ILE A 205 -29.69 10.16 -17.84
CA ILE A 205 -30.83 11.07 -17.99
C ILE A 205 -31.56 10.71 -19.30
N PRO A 206 -32.87 10.47 -19.26
CA PRO A 206 -33.64 10.14 -20.45
C PRO A 206 -33.60 11.30 -21.45
N TRP A 207 -33.47 10.97 -22.72
CA TRP A 207 -33.51 11.95 -23.79
C TRP A 207 -34.97 12.29 -24.13
N SER A 208 -35.27 13.58 -24.24
CA SER A 208 -36.55 14.09 -24.75
C SER A 208 -36.29 15.00 -25.95
N ARG A 209 -37.29 15.12 -26.85
CA ARG A 209 -37.23 16.05 -27.99
C ARG A 209 -37.65 17.45 -27.59
N GLU A 210 -38.53 17.59 -26.61
CA GLU A 210 -39.10 18.89 -26.25
C GLU A 210 -38.13 19.74 -25.41
N GLU A 211 -37.14 19.14 -24.74
CA GLU A 211 -36.35 19.82 -23.72
C GLU A 211 -34.87 19.45 -23.69
N SER A 212 -34.06 20.41 -23.23
CA SER A 212 -32.65 20.15 -22.97
C SER A 212 -32.47 19.31 -21.69
N TYR A 213 -31.42 18.48 -21.65
CA TYR A 213 -31.05 17.70 -20.45
C TYR A 213 -30.95 18.57 -19.18
N SER A 214 -30.44 19.80 -19.31
CA SER A 214 -30.37 20.77 -18.20
C SER A 214 -31.76 21.13 -17.67
N GLY A 215 -32.70 21.40 -18.58
CA GLY A 215 -34.10 21.71 -18.22
C GLY A 215 -34.80 20.52 -17.57
N THR A 216 -34.63 19.32 -18.12
CA THR A 216 -35.21 18.09 -17.57
C THR A 216 -34.71 17.80 -16.15
N VAL A 217 -33.40 17.95 -15.89
CA VAL A 217 -32.82 17.77 -14.55
C VAL A 217 -33.32 18.85 -13.59
N ALA A 218 -33.27 20.12 -14.00
CA ALA A 218 -33.73 21.22 -13.16
C ALA A 218 -35.19 21.02 -12.74
N ARG A 219 -36.09 20.76 -13.68
CA ARG A 219 -37.52 20.52 -13.37
C ARG A 219 -37.72 19.32 -12.45
N PHE A 220 -37.04 18.20 -12.72
CA PHE A 220 -37.17 17.01 -11.88
C PHE A 220 -36.79 17.31 -10.42
N PHE A 221 -35.61 17.90 -10.19
CA PHE A 221 -35.16 18.18 -8.83
C PHE A 221 -35.92 19.33 -8.16
N THR A 222 -36.36 20.35 -8.91
CA THR A 222 -37.22 21.39 -8.36
C THR A 222 -38.60 20.84 -7.98
N ASN A 223 -39.18 19.92 -8.76
CA ASN A 223 -40.50 19.37 -8.45
C ASN A 223 -40.48 18.38 -7.27
N TYR A 224 -39.48 17.48 -7.21
CA TYR A 224 -39.44 16.42 -6.20
C TYR A 224 -38.58 16.77 -4.97
N TYR A 225 -37.63 17.68 -5.10
CA TYR A 225 -36.64 18.00 -4.06
C TYR A 225 -36.45 19.51 -3.87
N ALA A 226 -37.51 20.30 -4.04
CA ALA A 226 -37.51 21.77 -4.00
C ALA A 226 -36.72 22.38 -2.82
N SER A 227 -36.83 21.79 -1.63
CA SER A 227 -36.21 22.30 -0.41
C SER A 227 -34.71 22.00 -0.28
N SER A 228 -34.20 21.01 -1.01
CA SER A 228 -32.81 20.53 -0.89
C SER A 228 -31.99 20.77 -2.17
N PHE A 229 -32.65 21.06 -3.28
CA PHE A 229 -31.99 21.31 -4.55
C PHE A 229 -31.36 22.71 -4.59
N LEU A 230 -30.04 22.77 -4.76
CA LEU A 230 -29.29 24.02 -4.84
C LEU A 230 -28.93 24.39 -6.29
N SER A 231 -28.27 23.49 -7.00
CA SER A 231 -27.81 23.69 -8.38
C SER A 231 -27.46 22.36 -9.05
N HIS A 232 -27.31 22.38 -10.38
CA HIS A 232 -26.82 21.24 -11.15
C HIS A 232 -25.76 21.70 -12.17
N GLN A 233 -24.89 20.76 -12.56
CA GLN A 233 -23.91 20.98 -13.62
C GLN A 233 -23.94 19.79 -14.60
N ILE A 234 -24.16 20.07 -15.88
CA ILE A 234 -24.16 19.03 -16.92
C ILE A 234 -22.71 18.72 -17.32
N VAL A 235 -22.37 17.44 -17.29
CA VAL A 235 -21.05 16.95 -17.74
C VAL A 235 -21.12 16.64 -19.23
N TYR A 236 -20.35 17.36 -20.03
CA TYR A 236 -20.26 17.15 -21.48
C TYR A 236 -19.02 16.32 -21.83
N ARG A 237 -19.15 15.41 -22.81
CA ARG A 237 -18.02 14.62 -23.33
C ARG A 237 -17.12 15.51 -24.19
N SER A 238 -16.15 16.15 -23.56
CA SER A 238 -15.29 17.15 -24.17
C SER A 238 -14.04 16.56 -24.86
N GLY A 239 -14.18 15.45 -25.59
CA GLY A 239 -13.02 14.67 -26.08
C GLY A 239 -12.01 15.47 -26.93
N SER A 240 -12.48 16.29 -27.87
CA SER A 240 -11.62 17.11 -28.73
C SER A 240 -11.11 18.38 -28.03
N VAL A 241 -11.93 18.99 -27.18
CA VAL A 241 -11.58 20.21 -26.43
C VAL A 241 -10.60 19.89 -25.30
N GLN A 242 -10.73 18.75 -24.63
CA GLN A 242 -9.78 18.29 -23.63
C GLN A 242 -8.42 17.98 -24.28
N LYS A 243 -8.39 17.41 -25.49
CA LYS A 243 -7.15 17.27 -26.28
C LYS A 243 -6.53 18.62 -26.64
N LEU A 244 -7.34 19.62 -26.99
CA LEU A 244 -6.90 20.98 -27.25
C LEU A 244 -6.33 21.66 -25.99
N VAL A 245 -7.02 21.56 -24.86
CA VAL A 245 -6.57 22.14 -23.58
C VAL A 245 -5.28 21.47 -23.12
N VAL A 246 -5.18 20.14 -23.19
CA VAL A 246 -3.94 19.43 -22.86
C VAL A 246 -2.83 19.81 -23.84
N GLY A 247 -3.12 19.88 -25.14
CA GLY A 247 -2.18 20.30 -26.17
C GLY A 247 -1.65 21.72 -25.95
N ILE A 248 -2.54 22.66 -25.59
CA ILE A 248 -2.18 24.04 -25.24
C ILE A 248 -1.33 24.07 -23.97
N HIS A 249 -1.69 23.31 -22.93
CA HIS A 249 -0.89 23.23 -21.70
C HIS A 249 0.51 22.65 -21.97
N SER A 250 0.63 21.64 -22.81
CA SER A 250 1.92 21.09 -23.26
C SER A 250 2.72 22.12 -24.08
N PHE A 251 2.07 22.89 -24.95
CA PHE A 251 2.71 23.95 -25.73
C PHE A 251 3.20 25.11 -24.84
N LEU A 252 2.42 25.46 -23.81
CA LEU A 252 2.76 26.52 -22.86
C LEU A 252 3.94 26.11 -21.97
N VAL A 253 3.98 24.85 -21.52
CA VAL A 253 5.10 24.29 -20.73
C VAL A 253 6.38 24.22 -21.57
N VAL A 254 6.31 23.79 -22.83
CA VAL A 254 7.47 23.79 -23.74
C VAL A 254 7.96 25.21 -24.04
N SER A 255 7.04 26.16 -24.22
CA SER A 255 7.40 27.57 -24.47
C SER A 255 8.04 28.21 -23.24
N LEU A 256 7.50 27.99 -22.04
CA LEU A 256 8.09 28.47 -20.79
C LEU A 256 9.49 27.88 -20.56
N TRP A 257 9.70 26.60 -20.87
CA TRP A 257 11.02 25.99 -20.73
C TRP A 257 12.05 26.58 -21.70
N LYS A 258 11.62 27.00 -22.90
CA LYS A 258 12.49 27.67 -23.89
C LYS A 258 12.88 29.11 -23.51
N TYR A 259 12.14 29.74 -22.60
CA TYR A 259 12.46 31.07 -22.06
C TYR A 259 13.30 31.03 -20.77
N PHE A 260 13.53 29.84 -20.19
CA PHE A 260 14.29 29.63 -18.96
C PHE A 260 15.59 28.83 -19.14
N SER A 261 16.04 28.61 -20.39
CA SER A 261 17.38 28.12 -20.74
C SER A 261 18.19 29.20 -21.43
#